data_AF-A0AA41NF15-F1
#
_entry.id   AF-A0AA41NF15-F1
#
_cell.length_a   1.000
_cell.length_b   1.000
_cell.length_c   1.000
_cell.angle_alpha   90.00
_cell.angle_beta   90.00
_cell.angle_gamma   90.00
#
_symmetry.space_group_name_H-M   'P 1'
#
loop_
_entity.id
_entity.type
_entity.pdbx_description
1 polymer ?
#
loop_
_entity_poly.entity_id
_entity_poly.type
_entity_poly.pdbx_seq_one_letter_code
_entity_poly.pdbx_strand_id
1 'polypeptide(L)' 'MSLFSFTSPAAKTFLGWKQCDEEEKWSEKAVAVLVKKLKKKKGAMEEQEKALSCPRQPSHCVTISHLLDSRLQVSN' A
#
# COMPACT_ATOMS: atom_id res chain seq x y z
N MET A 1 23.05 19.06 15.05
CA MET A 1 24.35 19.02 14.33
C MET A 1 24.50 17.64 13.73
N SER A 2 24.04 17.40 12.49
CA SER A 2 24.29 16.14 11.78
C SER A 2 25.49 16.37 10.87
N LEU A 3 26.66 15.91 11.33
CA LEU A 3 27.94 16.09 10.66
C LEU A 3 28.06 14.96 9.62
N PHE A 4 27.86 15.31 8.36
CA PHE A 4 28.33 14.58 7.18
C PHE A 4 28.22 13.05 7.24
N SER A 5 27.06 12.51 6.84
CA SER A 5 27.06 11.21 6.18
C SER A 5 27.67 11.39 4.79
N PHE A 6 28.99 11.23 4.72
CA PHE A 6 29.77 11.30 3.49
C PHE A 6 29.38 10.11 2.61
N THR A 7 28.29 10.23 1.86
CA THR A 7 27.97 9.27 0.80
C THR A 7 29.01 9.50 -0.30
N SER A 8 30.01 8.61 -0.38
CA SER A 8 30.99 8.54 -1.47
C SER A 8 30.28 8.71 -2.83
N PRO A 9 30.88 9.37 -3.84
CA PRO A 9 30.28 9.52 -5.17
C PRO A 9 29.80 8.20 -5.79
N ALA A 10 30.44 7.08 -5.42
CA ALA A 10 30.04 5.73 -5.82
C ALA A 10 28.78 5.20 -5.10
N ALA A 11 28.42 5.73 -3.93
CA ALA A 11 27.16 5.40 -3.25
C ALA A 11 25.97 6.14 -3.90
N LYS A 12 26.19 7.32 -4.50
CA LYS A 12 25.16 8.02 -5.28
C LYS A 12 24.82 7.30 -6.59
N THR A 13 25.80 6.66 -7.23
CA THR A 13 25.54 5.82 -8.42
C THR A 13 24.79 4.53 -8.07
N PHE A 14 25.00 3.97 -6.87
CA PHE A 14 24.24 2.81 -6.38
C PHE A 14 22.79 3.12 -5.99
N LEU A 15 22.49 4.32 -5.48
CA LEU A 15 21.12 4.70 -5.14
C LEU A 15 20.22 4.88 -6.38
N GLY A 16 20.80 5.19 -7.55
CA GLY A 16 20.08 5.25 -8.83
C GLY A 16 19.78 3.89 -9.46
N TRP A 17 20.39 2.80 -8.96
CA TRP A 17 20.08 1.42 -9.34
C TRP A 17 19.04 0.76 -8.44
N LYS A 18 18.56 1.47 -7.41
CA LYS A 18 17.45 1.00 -6.61
C LYS A 18 16.23 0.97 -7.53
N GLN A 19 15.87 -0.24 -7.98
CA GLN A 19 14.68 -0.55 -8.77
C GLN A 19 13.45 -0.19 -7.95
N CYS A 20 13.11 1.09 -7.93
CA CYS A 20 12.15 1.72 -7.03
C CYS A 20 10.78 1.88 -7.69
N ASP A 21 10.49 1.11 -8.74
CA ASP A 21 9.30 1.33 -9.56
C ASP A 21 8.32 0.15 -9.55
N GLU A 22 8.80 -1.10 -9.46
CA GLU A 22 7.91 -2.26 -9.63
C GLU A 22 7.00 -2.50 -8.41
N GLU A 23 7.53 -2.32 -7.19
CA GLU A 23 6.77 -2.52 -5.95
C GLU A 23 5.76 -1.38 -5.72
N GLU A 24 6.14 -0.14 -6.06
CA GLU A 24 5.25 1.02 -5.95
C GLU A 24 4.07 0.88 -6.93
N LYS A 25 4.36 0.53 -8.19
CA LYS A 25 3.34 0.26 -9.20
C LYS A 25 2.44 -0.93 -8.84
N TRP A 26 2.97 -1.95 -8.17
CA TRP A 26 2.17 -3.08 -7.70
C TRP A 26 1.25 -2.67 -6.54
N SER A 27 1.74 -1.83 -5.64
CA SER A 27 0.98 -1.30 -4.51
C SER A 27 -0.24 -0.49 -4.98
N GLU A 28 -0.07 0.36 -5.99
CA GLU A 28 -1.18 1.10 -6.60
C GLU A 28 -2.24 0.16 -7.20
N LYS A 29 -1.82 -0.89 -7.90
CA LYS A 29 -2.74 -1.90 -8.46
C LYS A 29 -3.49 -2.65 -7.35
N ALA A 30 -2.81 -3.01 -6.27
CA ALA A 30 -3.42 -3.69 -5.12
C ALA A 30 -4.48 -2.80 -4.46
N VAL A 31 -4.17 -1.52 -4.25
CA VAL A 31 -5.12 -0.54 -3.72
C VAL A 31 -6.32 -0.36 -4.67
N ALA A 32 -6.11 -0.28 -5.98
CA ALA A 32 -7.20 -0.17 -6.94
C ALA A 32 -8.15 -1.38 -6.93
N VAL A 33 -7.60 -2.60 -6.81
CA VAL A 33 -8.39 -3.84 -6.67
C VAL A 33 -9.18 -3.84 -5.36
N LEU A 34 -8.54 -3.43 -4.26
CA LEU A 34 -9.17 -3.30 -2.95
C LEU A 34 -10.35 -2.32 -3.01
N VAL A 35 -10.14 -1.11 -3.52
CA VAL A 35 -11.19 -0.08 -3.66
C VAL A 35 -12.35 -0.58 -4.53
N LYS A 36 -12.07 -1.27 -5.65
CA LYS A 36 -13.12 -1.87 -6.50
C LYS A 36 -13.96 -2.89 -5.75
N LYS A 37 -13.35 -3.70 -4.88
CA LYS A 37 -14.07 -4.68 -4.06
C LYS A 37 -14.87 -4.01 -2.95
N LEU A 38 -14.33 -2.98 -2.29
CA LEU A 38 -15.02 -2.27 -1.22
C LEU A 38 -16.20 -1.43 -1.71
N LYS A 39 -16.14 -0.89 -2.93
CA LYS A 39 -17.28 -0.21 -3.56
C LYS A 39 -18.52 -1.11 -3.73
N LYS A 40 -18.34 -2.44 -3.77
CA LYS A 40 -19.47 -3.39 -3.81
C LYS A 40 -20.17 -3.54 -2.44
N LYS A 41 -19.54 -3.10 -1.35
CA LYS A 41 -20.04 -3.22 0.02
C LYS A 41 -20.33 -1.82 0.58
N LYS A 42 -21.62 -1.49 0.72
CA LYS A 42 -22.06 -0.18 1.23
C LYS A 42 -21.44 0.10 2.61
N GLY A 43 -20.84 1.28 2.78
CA GLY A 43 -20.21 1.72 4.04
C GLY A 43 -18.79 1.18 4.32
N ALA A 44 -18.29 0.22 3.54
CA ALA A 44 -16.95 -0.35 3.79
C ALA A 44 -15.81 0.61 3.41
N MET A 45 -16.05 1.53 2.48
CA MET A 45 -15.07 2.53 2.04
C MET A 45 -14.91 3.64 3.10
N GLU A 46 -16.01 4.16 3.65
CA GLU A 46 -15.99 5.14 4.75
C GLU A 46 -15.30 4.60 6.00
N GLU A 47 -15.55 3.33 6.36
CA GLU A 47 -14.87 2.72 7.51
C GLU A 47 -13.36 2.54 7.26
N GLN A 48 -12.96 2.22 6.02
CA GLN A 48 -11.54 2.16 5.66
C GLN A 48 -10.88 3.53 5.76
N GLU A 49 -11.51 4.58 5.23
CA GLU A 49 -11.00 5.96 5.32
C GLU A 49 -10.91 6.43 6.78
N LYS A 50 -11.92 6.13 7.59
CA LYS A 50 -11.94 6.43 9.02
C LYS A 50 -10.83 5.70 9.77
N ALA A 51 -10.61 4.42 9.49
CA ALA A 51 -9.54 3.63 10.10
C ALA A 51 -8.15 4.19 9.78
N LEU A 52 -7.93 4.63 8.53
CA LEU A 52 -6.67 5.23 8.08
C LEU A 52 -6.46 6.65 8.64
N SER A 53 -7.53 7.44 8.73
CA SER A 53 -7.48 8.82 9.24
C SER A 53 -7.30 8.87 10.76
N CYS A 54 -7.85 7.90 11.49
CA CYS A 54 -7.86 7.84 12.95
C CYS A 54 -7.27 6.52 13.47
N PRO A 55 -5.95 6.25 13.31
CA PRO A 55 -5.33 4.97 13.66
C PRO A 55 -5.37 4.63 15.16
N ARG A 56 -5.69 5.61 16.02
CA ARG A 56 -5.84 5.42 17.48
C ARG A 56 -7.27 5.14 17.94
N GLN A 57 -8.26 5.19 17.04
CA GLN A 57 -9.65 4.92 17.37
C GLN A 57 -10.03 3.50 16.91
N PRO A 58 -10.90 2.80 17.65
CA PRO A 58 -11.43 1.53 17.19
C PRO A 58 -12.24 1.73 15.91
N SER A 59 -11.95 0.92 14.89
CA SER A 59 -12.66 0.88 13.61
C SER A 59 -13.34 -0.49 13.42
N HIS A 60 -14.40 -0.52 12.62
CA HIS A 60 -15.09 -1.75 12.27
C HIS A 60 -14.32 -2.57 11.22
N CYS A 61 -14.56 -3.88 11.20
CA CYS A 61 -13.90 -4.79 10.27
C CYS A 61 -14.26 -4.49 8.80
N VAL A 62 -13.26 -4.11 8.01
CA VAL A 62 -13.39 -3.97 6.55
C VAL A 62 -13.12 -5.32 5.88
N THR A 63 -14.16 -6.13 5.74
CA THR A 63 -14.05 -7.49 5.16
C THR A 63 -14.17 -7.49 3.64
N ILE A 64 -13.27 -8.21 2.98
CA ILE A 64 -13.30 -8.51 1.55
C ILE A 64 -13.75 -9.97 1.38
N SER A 65 -14.67 -10.26 0.46
CA SER A 65 -15.04 -11.66 0.17
C SER A 65 -13.82 -12.41 -0.36
N HIS A 66 -13.46 -13.51 0.31
CA HIS A 66 -12.37 -14.39 -0.08
C HIS A 66 -12.75 -15.17 -1.33
N LEU A 67 -11.79 -15.38 -2.24
CA LEU A 67 -11.91 -16.45 -3.22
C LEU A 67 -11.78 -17.79 -2.49
N LEU A 68 -12.32 -18.87 -3.06
CA LEU A 68 -12.22 -20.24 -2.52
C LEU A 68 -10.78 -20.67 -2.21
N ASP A 69 -9.82 -20.10 -2.93
CA ASP A 69 -8.39 -20.36 -2.80
C ASP A 69 -7.66 -19.41 -1.79
N SER A 70 -8.41 -18.53 -1.12
CA SER A 70 -7.92 -17.52 -0.15
C SER A 70 -6.91 -16.48 -0.68
N ARG A 71 -6.31 -16.68 -1.86
CA ARG A 71 -5.42 -15.72 -2.52
C ARG A 71 -6.21 -14.61 -3.21
N LEU A 72 -5.76 -13.37 -3.02
CA LEU A 72 -6.25 -12.21 -3.76
C LEU A 72 -5.26 -11.93 -4.90
N GLN A 73 -5.59 -12.37 -6.11
CA GLN A 73 -4.78 -12.08 -7.28
C GLN A 73 -4.92 -10.60 -7.67
N VAL A 74 -3.80 -9.88 -7.63
CA VAL A 74 -3.67 -8.52 -8.17
C VAL A 74 -2.97 -8.67 -9.52
N SER A 75 -3.72 -8.45 -10.61
CA SER A 75 -3.22 -8.62 -11.98
C SER A 75 -1.95 -7.79 -12.23
N ASN A 76 -1.03 -8.32 -13.04
CA ASN A 76 0.02 -7.51 -13.65
C ASN A 76 -0.51 -6.83 -14.91
#